data_AF-A0A1I4RNR4-F1
#
_entry.id   AF-A0A1I4RNR4-F1
#
_cell.length_a   1.000
_cell.length_b   1.000
_cell.length_c   1.000
_cell.angle_alpha   90.00
_cell.angle_beta   90.00
_cell.angle_gamma   90.00
#
_symmetry.space_group_name_H-M   'P 1'
#
loop_
_entity.id
_entity.type
_entity.pdbx_description
1 polymer ?
#
loop_
_entity_poly.entity_id
_entity_poly.type
_entity_poly.pdbx_seq_one_letter_code
_entity_poly.pdbx_strand_id
1 'polypeptide(L)'
;MSSMTLYSAAIQANEGFDSPVPVEGLPGWTVFKQQQTEIYVITHNLNLSNPGLEMQVVATSMSPQVRVVVQHVDPNSFTVSSWHDNSIPAQTDFMFIATHKNAPTPPTKLTSSSSS
;
A
#
# COMPACT_ATOMS: atom_id res chain seq x y z
N MET A 1 -22.83 -9.20 1.52
CA MET A 1 -22.10 -7.94 1.81
C MET A 1 -20.62 -8.22 1.57
N SER A 2 -19.93 -7.44 0.74
CA SER A 2 -18.47 -7.58 0.58
C SER A 2 -17.82 -7.12 1.88
N SER A 3 -17.11 -8.02 2.56
CA SER A 3 -16.32 -7.72 3.75
C SER A 3 -15.10 -6.92 3.30
N MET A 4 -15.08 -5.62 3.59
CA MET A 4 -13.91 -4.78 3.37
C MET A 4 -13.01 -4.89 4.59
N THR A 5 -11.81 -5.45 4.43
CA THR A 5 -10.82 -5.51 5.51
C THR A 5 -9.91 -4.29 5.41
N LEU A 6 -9.84 -3.53 6.49
CA LEU A 6 -9.02 -2.33 6.61
C LEU A 6 -7.79 -2.62 7.48
N TYR A 7 -6.64 -2.18 7.01
CA TYR A 7 -5.33 -2.29 7.67
C TYR A 7 -4.77 -0.90 7.82
N SER A 8 -4.22 -0.55 8.98
CA SER A 8 -3.54 0.73 9.16
C SER A 8 -2.39 0.62 10.13
N ALA A 9 -1.30 1.31 9.85
CA ALA A 9 -0.15 1.38 10.75
C ALA A 9 0.60 2.70 10.57
N ALA A 10 1.40 3.02 11.57
CA ALA A 10 2.42 4.05 11.52
C ALA A 10 3.79 3.38 11.30
N ILE A 11 4.63 4.00 10.49
CA ILE A 11 6.01 3.59 10.23
C ILE A 11 6.91 4.69 10.76
N GLN A 12 7.79 4.35 11.69
CA GLN A 12 8.76 5.28 12.28
C GLN A 12 10.13 5.02 11.63
N ALA A 13 10.66 5.98 10.89
CA ALA A 13 11.88 5.83 10.09
C ALA A 13 13.14 5.52 10.92
N ASN A 14 13.08 5.76 12.24
CA ASN A 14 14.16 5.48 13.17
C ASN A 14 14.23 4.01 13.64
N GLU A 15 13.28 3.15 13.26
CA GLU A 15 13.21 1.75 13.71
C GLU A 15 14.17 0.80 12.97
N GLY A 16 14.86 1.27 11.91
CA GLY A 16 15.87 0.50 11.19
C GLY A 16 15.26 -0.65 10.37
N PHE A 17 15.00 -0.39 9.09
CA PHE A 17 14.35 -1.36 8.18
C PHE A 17 15.30 -1.92 7.12
N ASP A 18 16.55 -2.20 7.48
CA ASP A 18 17.57 -2.72 6.56
C ASP A 18 17.29 -4.17 6.09
N SER A 19 16.28 -4.80 6.69
CA SER A 19 15.68 -6.08 6.27
C SER A 19 14.17 -6.04 6.57
N PRO A 20 13.35 -6.95 6.03
CA PRO A 20 11.92 -6.98 6.33
C PRO A 20 11.64 -7.17 7.82
N VAL A 21 11.01 -6.18 8.45
CA VAL A 21 10.62 -6.17 9.87
C VAL A 21 9.09 -6.24 9.98
N PRO A 22 8.52 -7.01 10.92
CA PRO A 22 7.08 -6.96 11.18
C PRO A 22 6.59 -5.56 11.54
N VAL A 23 5.44 -5.16 11.01
CA VAL A 23 4.80 -3.88 11.38
C VAL A 23 4.09 -4.03 12.72
N GLU A 24 4.42 -3.19 13.68
CA GLU A 24 3.81 -3.23 15.02
C GLU A 24 2.29 -3.03 14.93
N GLY A 25 1.54 -3.84 15.69
CA GLY A 25 0.08 -3.77 15.72
C GLY A 25 -0.64 -4.24 14.45
N LEU A 26 0.11 -4.69 13.43
CA LEU A 26 -0.46 -5.13 12.15
C LEU A 26 0.07 -6.52 11.73
N PRO A 27 -0.46 -7.61 12.31
CA PRO A 27 0.04 -8.96 12.06
C PRO A 27 0.04 -9.34 10.58
N GLY A 28 1.11 -10.02 10.15
CA GLY A 28 1.28 -10.47 8.77
C GLY A 28 1.83 -9.41 7.81
N TRP A 29 1.95 -8.16 8.25
CA TRP A 29 2.60 -7.10 7.47
C TRP A 29 4.06 -6.94 7.86
N THR A 30 4.88 -6.66 6.86
CA THR A 30 6.31 -6.35 7.01
C THR A 30 6.66 -5.08 6.26
N VAL A 31 7.67 -4.38 6.74
CA VAL A 31 8.23 -3.18 6.13
C VAL A 31 9.72 -3.37 5.91
N PHE A 32 10.21 -2.92 4.76
CA PHE A 32 11.62 -2.93 4.39
C PHE A 32 11.97 -1.60 3.73
N LYS A 33 13.09 -0.99 4.10
CA LYS A 33 13.59 0.25 3.48
C LYS A 33 14.70 -0.08 2.49
N GLN A 34 14.59 0.44 1.27
CA GLN A 34 15.62 0.26 0.25
C GLN A 34 16.88 1.08 0.61
N GLN A 35 18.05 0.48 0.44
CA GLN A 35 19.34 0.94 1.01
C GLN A 35 19.81 2.35 0.62
N GLN A 36 19.21 3.02 -0.38
CA GLN A 36 19.70 4.32 -0.88
C GLN A 36 18.63 5.42 -0.95
N THR A 37 17.41 5.14 -0.50
CA THR A 37 16.28 6.04 -0.71
C THR A 37 15.27 5.94 0.44
N GLU A 38 14.51 7.00 0.72
CA GLU A 38 13.32 6.96 1.60
C GLU A 38 12.17 6.22 0.90
N ILE A 39 12.45 4.98 0.50
CA ILE A 39 11.54 4.08 -0.19
C ILE A 39 11.32 2.88 0.71
N TYR A 40 10.07 2.74 1.15
CA TYR A 40 9.61 1.67 2.02
C TYR A 40 8.76 0.73 1.18
N VAL A 41 9.09 -0.56 1.22
CA VAL A 41 8.29 -1.63 0.66
C VAL A 41 7.50 -2.24 1.81
N ILE A 42 6.18 -2.19 1.71
CA ILE A 42 5.26 -2.75 2.69
C ILE A 42 4.62 -3.98 2.07
N THR A 43 4.76 -5.13 2.73
CA THR A 43 4.35 -6.44 2.19
C THR A 43 3.49 -7.19 3.20
N HIS A 44 2.38 -7.73 2.75
CA HIS A 44 1.52 -8.63 3.49
C HIS A 44 1.81 -10.10 3.14
N ASN A 45 2.21 -10.88 4.15
CA ASN A 45 2.71 -12.24 3.98
C ASN A 45 1.62 -13.31 3.80
N LEU A 46 0.33 -12.95 3.86
CA LEU A 46 -0.75 -13.94 3.74
C LEU A 46 -1.10 -14.31 2.29
N ASN A 47 -0.37 -13.80 1.28
CA ASN A 47 -0.62 -14.09 -0.14
C ASN A 47 -2.12 -14.06 -0.48
N LEU A 48 -2.78 -12.93 -0.18
CA LEU A 48 -4.20 -12.70 -0.43
C LEU A 48 -4.50 -12.48 -1.92
N SER A 49 -3.76 -13.13 -2.82
CA SER A 49 -3.92 -13.03 -4.27
C SER A 49 -5.23 -13.68 -4.72
N ASN A 50 -6.34 -13.08 -4.34
CA ASN A 50 -7.62 -13.30 -4.94
C ASN A 50 -7.70 -12.34 -6.14
N PRO A 51 -7.78 -12.84 -7.38
CA PRO A 51 -7.82 -11.99 -8.58
C PRO A 51 -9.06 -11.07 -8.62
N GLY A 52 -10.06 -11.33 -7.77
CA GLY A 52 -11.21 -10.44 -7.58
C GLY A 52 -10.98 -9.31 -6.58
N LEU A 53 -9.81 -9.22 -5.92
CA LEU A 53 -9.50 -8.19 -4.93
C LEU A 53 -8.41 -7.25 -5.45
N GLU A 54 -8.70 -5.94 -5.41
CA GLU A 54 -7.72 -4.88 -5.63
C GLU A 54 -7.33 -4.25 -4.29
N MET A 55 -6.03 -4.01 -4.09
CA MET A 55 -5.55 -3.24 -2.94
C MET A 55 -5.67 -1.74 -3.25
N GLN A 56 -6.27 -1.01 -2.32
CA GLN A 56 -6.25 0.45 -2.32
C GLN A 56 -5.48 0.92 -1.10
N VAL A 57 -4.61 1.91 -1.30
CA VAL A 57 -3.71 2.40 -0.25
C VAL A 57 -3.68 3.91 -0.27
N VAL A 58 -3.72 4.50 0.93
CA VAL A 58 -3.44 5.91 1.17
C VAL A 58 -2.32 5.98 2.19
N ALA A 59 -1.34 6.84 1.95
CA ALA A 59 -0.30 7.15 2.91
C ALA A 59 -0.24 8.66 3.16
N THR A 60 0.12 9.07 4.37
CA THR A 60 0.39 10.46 4.73
C THR A 60 1.66 10.56 5.55
N SER A 61 2.46 11.58 5.28
CA SER A 61 3.57 11.96 6.15
C SER A 61 3.04 12.46 7.49
N MET A 62 3.77 12.21 8.57
CA MET A 62 3.56 12.88 9.86
C MET A 62 4.20 14.28 9.90
N SER A 63 5.14 14.55 9.00
CA SER A 63 5.74 15.88 8.80
C SER A 63 5.00 16.64 7.69
N PRO A 64 4.46 17.84 7.95
CA PRO A 64 3.61 18.58 7.00
C PRO A 64 4.34 19.05 5.74
N GLN A 65 5.68 19.11 5.77
CA GLN A 65 6.50 19.53 4.63
C GLN A 65 6.87 18.35 3.71
N VAL A 66 6.79 17.12 4.22
CA VAL A 66 7.14 15.93 3.46
C VAL A 66 5.90 15.36 2.78
N ARG A 67 6.03 15.05 1.50
CA ARG A 67 5.02 14.35 0.72
C ARG A 67 5.40 12.87 0.66
N VAL A 68 4.43 12.01 0.93
CA VAL A 68 4.57 10.58 0.68
C VAL A 68 3.78 10.21 -0.56
N VAL A 69 4.35 9.33 -1.38
CA VAL A 69 3.76 8.88 -2.63
C VAL A 69 3.67 7.36 -2.58
N VAL A 70 2.46 6.85 -2.78
CA VAL A 70 2.23 5.41 -2.91
C VAL A 70 2.47 5.01 -4.37
N GLN A 71 3.27 3.97 -4.59
CA GLN A 71 3.68 3.45 -5.89
C GLN A 71 3.63 1.92 -5.87
N HIS A 72 3.64 1.29 -7.05
CA HIS A 72 3.73 -0.17 -7.20
C HIS A 72 2.76 -0.95 -6.31
N VAL A 73 1.47 -0.58 -6.36
CA VAL A 73 0.43 -1.26 -5.59
C VAL A 73 0.08 -2.59 -6.26
N ASP A 74 0.53 -3.66 -5.63
CA ASP A 74 0.28 -5.05 -5.99
C ASP A 74 -0.74 -5.66 -5.00
N PRO A 75 -1.30 -6.86 -5.27
CA PRO A 75 -2.31 -7.48 -4.40
C PRO A 75 -1.87 -7.69 -2.94
N ASN A 76 -0.57 -7.75 -2.68
CA ASN A 76 0.00 -8.00 -1.35
C ASN A 76 1.08 -7.01 -0.94
N SER A 77 1.42 -6.03 -1.78
CA SER A 77 2.50 -5.11 -1.47
C SER A 77 2.26 -3.74 -2.06
N PHE A 78 2.87 -2.74 -1.47
CA PHE A 78 2.94 -1.41 -2.03
C PHE A 78 4.23 -0.75 -1.60
N THR A 79 4.64 0.25 -2.37
CA THR A 79 5.84 1.03 -2.09
C THR A 79 5.44 2.44 -1.68
N VAL A 80 6.09 3.00 -0.66
CA VAL A 80 5.94 4.38 -0.24
C VAL A 80 7.26 5.09 -0.42
N SER A 81 7.28 6.17 -1.20
CA SER A 81 8.44 7.05 -1.34
C SER A 81 8.17 8.43 -0.73
N SER A 82 9.17 9.02 -0.10
CA SER A 82 9.04 10.32 0.58
C SER A 82 9.88 11.42 -0.08
N TRP A 83 9.32 12.62 -0.18
CA TRP A 83 9.91 13.77 -0.87
C TRP A 83 9.66 15.08 -0.11
N HIS A 84 10.69 15.92 0.01
CA HIS A 84 10.58 17.28 0.52
C HIS A 84 11.01 18.26 -0.58
N ASP A 85 10.04 18.96 -1.18
CA ASP A 85 10.21 19.74 -2.40
C ASP A 85 10.90 18.95 -3.52
N ASN A 86 12.24 19.04 -3.62
CA ASN A 86 13.06 18.35 -4.63
C ASN A 86 14.22 17.54 -4.01
N SER A 87 14.18 17.28 -2.70
CA SER A 87 15.17 16.46 -2.01
C SER A 87 14.51 15.24 -1.35
N ILE A 88 15.32 14.21 -1.17
CA ILE A 88 14.94 13.03 -0.40
C ILE A 88 15.24 13.37 1.08
N PRO A 89 14.22 13.41 1.95
CA PRO A 89 14.45 13.64 3.38
C PRO A 89 15.34 12.53 3.97
N ALA A 90 16.04 12.79 5.06
CA ALA A 90 16.92 11.78 5.67
C ALA A 90 16.15 10.67 6.40
N GLN A 91 14.96 11.01 6.91
CA GLN A 91 14.05 10.15 7.65
C GLN A 91 12.63 10.70 7.46
N THR A 92 11.65 9.83 7.21
CA THR A 92 10.23 10.21 7.15
C THR A 92 9.36 9.23 7.89
N ASP A 93 8.73 9.72 8.97
CA ASP A 93 7.65 9.00 9.63
C ASP A 93 6.35 9.20 8.85
N PHE A 94 5.62 8.12 8.63
CA PHE A 94 4.37 8.17 7.87
C PHE A 94 3.34 7.19 8.42
N MET A 95 2.08 7.41 8.07
CA MET A 95 0.98 6.49 8.33
C MET A 95 0.41 6.00 7.00
N PHE A 96 -0.11 4.79 6.99
CA PHE A 96 -0.87 4.29 5.85
C PHE A 96 -2.19 3.64 6.29
N ILE A 97 -3.13 3.62 5.35
CA ILE A 97 -4.35 2.82 5.38
C ILE A 97 -4.35 2.01 4.10
N ALA A 98 -4.46 0.69 4.21
CA ALA A 98 -4.61 -0.24 3.10
C ALA A 98 -5.92 -1.01 3.23
N THR A 99 -6.54 -1.33 2.11
CA THR A 99 -7.79 -2.08 2.07
C THR A 99 -7.84 -2.96 0.83
N HIS A 100 -8.43 -4.15 0.96
CA HIS A 100 -8.80 -4.99 -0.18
C HIS A 100 -10.27 -4.77 -0.51
N LYS A 101 -10.55 -4.44 -1.76
CA LYS A 101 -11.92 -4.26 -2.26
C LYS A 101 -12.14 -5.19 -3.45
N ASN A 102 -13.36 -5.72 -3.58
CA ASN A 102 -13.75 -6.42 -4.80
C ASN A 102 -13.56 -5.50 -6.00
N ALA A 103 -12.87 -5.99 -7.03
CA ALA A 103 -12.75 -5.31 -8.31
C ALA A 103 -14.16 -4.98 -8.83
N PRO A 104 -14.38 -3.80 -9.43
CA PRO A 104 -15.65 -3.48 -10.05
C PRO A 104 -15.99 -4.57 -11.07
N THR A 105 -17.16 -5.21 -10.93
CA THR A 105 -17.61 -6.16 -11.95
C THR A 105 -17.78 -5.37 -13.26
N PRO A 106 -17.11 -5.75 -14.37
CA PRO A 106 -17.27 -5.05 -15.62
C PRO A 106 -18.76 -5.03 -16.01
N PRO A 107 -19.28 -3.92 -16.57
CA PRO A 107 -20.66 -3.89 -17.03
C PRO A 107 -20.84 -5.00 -18.06
N THR A 108 -21.74 -5.94 -17.77
CA THR A 108 -22.09 -7.01 -18.70
C THR A 108 -22.66 -6.37 -19.96
N LYS A 109 -21.89 -6.40 -21.05
CA LYS A 109 -22.37 -5.95 -22.35
C LYS A 109 -23.50 -6.89 -22.75
N LEU A 110 -24.74 -6.44 -22.61
CA LEU A 110 -25.92 -7.12 -23.14
C LEU A 110 -25.74 -7.21 -24.66
N THR A 111 -25.22 -8.33 -25.15
CA THR A 111 -25.27 -8.66 -26.56
C THR A 111 -26.73 -8.99 -26.88
N SER A 112 -27.48 -8.01 -27.36
CA SER A 112 -28.76 -8.25 -28.01
C SER A 112 -28.50 -9.09 -29.26
N SER A 113 -28.67 -10.41 -29.15
CA SER A 113 -28.77 -11.28 -30.31
C SER A 113 -30.12 -11.04 -30.96
N SER A 114 -30.18 -10.07 -31.88
CA SER A 114 -31.28 -9.96 -32.83
C SER A 114 -31.08 -11.03 -33.91
N SER A 115 -31.69 -12.18 -33.71
CA SER A 115 -31.91 -13.17 -34.77
C SER A 115 -32.96 -12.61 -35.74
N SER A 116 -32.53 -12.37 -36.99
CA SER A 116 -33.40 -12.20 -38.15
C SER A 116 -33.45 -13.50 -38.94
#